data_AF-A0AAJ0WZ12-F1
#
_entry.id   AF-A0AAJ0WZ12-F1
#
_cell.length_a   1.000
_cell.length_b   1.000
_cell.length_c   1.000
_cell.angle_alpha   90.00
_cell.angle_beta   90.00
_cell.angle_gamma   90.00
#
_symmetry.space_group_name_H-M   'P 1'
#
loop_
_entity.id
_entity.type
_entity.pdbx_description
1 polymer ?
#
loop_
_entity_poly.entity_id
_entity_poly.type
_entity_poly.pdbx_seq_one_letter_code
_entity_poly.pdbx_strand_id
1 'polypeptide(L)'
;MKAVSLIVQFVIFFIIGLGFFLVVGNVFSFQSDVIKQDILDTGLDTSINQLSAASVRVVDSCKACDNVTIKIDQKSIAGYYPVYQLLNGIILKITPENKTLQNSVHNLNYSVNFTGPDAGASKTIDLTYDRTKNNLVIE
;
A
#
# COMPACT_ATOMS: atom_id res chain seq x y z
N MET A 1 -7.28 16.17 -61.09
CA MET A 1 -7.20 14.83 -60.45
C MET A 1 -5.94 14.59 -59.61
N LYS A 2 -4.77 15.19 -59.91
CA LYS A 2 -3.53 15.00 -59.11
C LYS A 2 -3.61 15.53 -57.66
N ALA A 3 -4.26 16.68 -57.44
CA ALA A 3 -4.42 17.25 -56.10
C ALA A 3 -5.28 16.35 -55.19
N VAL A 4 -6.35 15.76 -55.73
CA VAL A 4 -7.22 14.81 -55.00
C VAL A 4 -6.43 13.56 -54.60
N SER A 5 -5.59 13.03 -55.49
CA SER A 5 -4.71 11.89 -55.19
C SER A 5 -3.73 12.19 -54.05
N LEU A 6 -3.19 13.42 -54.00
CA LEU A 6 -2.23 13.84 -52.98
C LEU A 6 -2.90 14.01 -51.61
N ILE A 7 -4.13 14.54 -51.59
CA ILE A 7 -4.95 14.65 -50.38
C ILE A 7 -5.30 13.26 -49.84
N VAL A 8 -5.75 12.34 -50.70
CA VAL A 8 -6.09 10.97 -50.29
C VAL A 8 -4.87 10.24 -49.73
N GLN A 9 -3.71 10.37 -50.37
CA GLN A 9 -2.46 9.77 -49.90
C GLN A 9 -2.05 10.32 -48.52
N PHE A 10 -2.16 11.64 -48.30
CA PHE A 10 -1.90 12.25 -47.01
C PHE A 10 -2.84 11.72 -45.92
N VAL A 11 -4.14 11.63 -46.19
CA VAL A 11 -5.12 11.13 -45.23
C VAL A 11 -4.84 9.67 -44.83
N ILE A 12 -4.49 8.82 -45.80
CA ILE A 12 -4.14 7.42 -45.52
C ILE A 12 -2.92 7.33 -44.62
N PHE A 13 -1.84 8.05 -44.93
CA PHE A 13 -0.64 8.05 -44.09
C PHE A 13 -0.88 8.64 -42.70
N PHE A 14 -1.71 9.68 -42.60
CA PHE A 14 -2.09 10.27 -41.32
C PHE A 14 -2.87 9.28 -40.45
N ILE A 15 -3.85 8.56 -41.00
CA ILE A 15 -4.63 7.57 -40.25
C ILE A 15 -3.74 6.41 -39.79
N ILE A 16 -2.84 5.93 -40.65
CA ILE A 16 -1.89 4.87 -40.28
C ILE A 16 -0.98 5.35 -39.15
N GLY A 17 -0.40 6.54 -39.29
CA GLY A 17 0.46 7.14 -38.28
C GLY A 17 -0.26 7.35 -36.94
N LEU A 18 -1.46 7.92 -36.96
CA LEU A 18 -2.30 8.10 -35.78
C LEU A 18 -2.64 6.75 -35.13
N GLY A 19 -2.96 5.74 -35.94
CA GLY A 19 -3.21 4.38 -35.48
C GLY A 19 -2.01 3.80 -34.71
N PHE A 20 -0.80 3.94 -35.26
CA PHE A 20 0.41 3.52 -34.56
C PHE A 20 0.62 4.28 -33.24
N PHE A 21 0.44 5.61 -33.24
CA PHE A 21 0.56 6.40 -32.01
C PHE A 21 -0.46 5.99 -30.93
N LEU A 22 -1.70 5.72 -31.32
CA LEU A 22 -2.74 5.25 -30.40
C LEU A 22 -2.42 3.86 -29.83
N VAL A 23 -1.98 2.93 -30.68
CA VAL A 23 -1.59 1.57 -30.22
C VAL A 23 -0.43 1.65 -29.25
N VAL A 24 0.63 2.38 -29.60
CA VAL A 24 1.81 2.54 -28.74
C VAL A 24 1.43 3.23 -27.42
N GLY A 25 0.63 4.29 -27.48
CA GLY A 25 0.14 4.99 -26.29
C GLY A 25 -0.66 4.07 -25.36
N ASN A 26 -1.55 3.25 -25.91
CA ASN A 26 -2.32 2.27 -25.13
C ASN A 26 -1.44 1.18 -24.51
N VAL A 27 -0.44 0.69 -25.23
CA VAL A 27 0.51 -0.29 -24.67
C VAL A 27 1.27 0.28 -23.48
N PHE A 28 1.73 1.53 -23.57
CA PHE A 28 2.40 2.20 -22.45
C PHE A 28 1.45 2.46 -21.27
N SER A 29 0.21 2.86 -21.54
CA SER A 29 -0.80 3.02 -20.47
C SER A 29 -1.04 1.70 -19.74
N PHE A 30 -1.22 0.60 -20.48
CA PHE A 30 -1.44 -0.72 -19.90
C PHE A 30 -0.24 -1.19 -19.07
N GLN A 31 0.99 -1.03 -19.58
CA GLN A 31 2.19 -1.37 -18.80
C GLN A 31 2.32 -0.53 -17.53
N SER A 32 1.99 0.77 -17.60
CA SER A 32 2.01 1.65 -16.42
C SER A 32 1.04 1.17 -15.35
N ASP A 33 -0.16 0.73 -15.74
CA ASP A 33 -1.16 0.22 -14.78
C ASP A 33 -0.71 -1.08 -14.13
N VAL A 34 -0.14 -2.01 -14.89
CA VAL A 34 0.41 -3.27 -14.37
C VAL A 34 1.55 -3.00 -13.37
N ILE A 35 2.51 -2.14 -13.74
CA ILE A 35 3.61 -1.77 -12.84
C ILE A 35 3.09 -1.11 -11.57
N LYS A 36 2.08 -0.25 -11.67
CA LYS A 36 1.47 0.40 -10.50
C LYS A 36 0.86 -0.65 -9.57
N GLN A 37 0.14 -1.64 -10.11
CA GLN A 37 -0.43 -2.73 -9.32
C GLN A 37 0.63 -3.60 -8.66
N ASP A 38 1.71 -3.95 -9.36
CA ASP A 38 2.81 -4.73 -8.78
C ASP A 38 3.52 -3.99 -7.64
N ILE A 39 3.74 -2.68 -7.81
CA ILE A 39 4.29 -1.80 -6.75
C ILE A 39 3.35 -1.76 -5.55
N LEU A 40 2.04 -1.69 -5.79
CA LEU A 40 1.03 -1.69 -4.74
C LEU A 40 1.07 -2.99 -3.95
N ASP A 41 1.03 -4.13 -4.62
CA ASP A 41 1.00 -5.45 -3.96
C ASP A 41 2.30 -5.73 -3.19
N THR A 42 3.45 -5.42 -3.79
CA THR A 42 4.76 -5.58 -3.12
C THR A 42 4.93 -4.59 -1.96
N GLY A 43 4.51 -3.35 -2.15
CA GLY A 43 4.60 -2.32 -1.12
C GLY A 43 3.70 -2.64 0.07
N LEU A 44 2.49 -3.12 -0.20
CA LEU A 44 1.55 -3.60 0.80
C LEU A 44 2.13 -4.74 1.64
N ASP A 45 2.68 -5.76 0.99
CA ASP A 45 3.28 -6.91 1.68
C ASP A 45 4.51 -6.48 2.51
N THR A 46 5.32 -5.57 1.98
CA THR A 46 6.46 -5.01 2.73
C THR A 46 6.00 -4.24 3.96
N SER A 47 4.96 -3.40 3.83
CA SER A 47 4.44 -2.57 4.92
C SER A 47 3.78 -3.39 6.02
N ILE A 48 3.03 -4.43 5.68
CA ILE A 48 2.41 -5.30 6.68
C ILE A 48 3.47 -6.12 7.43
N ASN A 49 4.52 -6.56 6.75
CA ASN A 49 5.65 -7.28 7.36
C ASN A 49 6.48 -6.36 8.28
N GLN A 50 6.68 -5.09 7.90
CA GLN A 50 7.33 -4.10 8.76
C GLN A 50 6.53 -3.84 10.04
N LEU A 51 5.20 -3.69 9.93
CA LEU A 51 4.36 -3.48 11.10
C LEU A 51 4.32 -4.72 12.01
N SER A 52 4.29 -5.91 11.42
CA SER A 52 4.41 -7.18 12.15
C SER A 52 5.72 -7.26 12.92
N ALA A 53 6.86 -6.98 12.27
CA ALA A 53 8.16 -6.93 12.94
C ALA A 53 8.23 -5.86 14.04
N ALA A 54 7.65 -4.69 13.81
CA ALA A 54 7.58 -3.61 14.80
C ALA A 54 6.76 -4.04 16.02
N SER A 55 5.62 -4.72 15.82
CA SER A 55 4.79 -5.21 16.93
C SER A 55 5.51 -6.20 17.84
N VAL A 56 6.23 -7.16 17.26
CA VAL A 56 7.08 -8.08 18.04
C VAL A 56 8.15 -7.30 18.82
N ARG A 57 8.78 -6.33 18.16
CA ARG A 57 9.82 -5.50 18.78
C ARG A 57 9.29 -4.66 19.95
N VAL A 58 8.11 -4.04 19.82
CA VAL A 58 7.49 -3.26 20.90
C VAL A 58 7.27 -4.17 22.11
N VAL A 59 6.70 -5.36 21.90
CA VAL A 59 6.40 -6.33 22.96
C VAL A 59 7.67 -6.81 23.68
N ASP A 60 8.74 -7.12 22.94
CA ASP A 60 9.97 -7.69 23.52
C ASP A 60 10.97 -6.65 24.07
N SER A 61 10.83 -5.37 23.69
CA SER A 61 11.84 -4.34 24.01
C SER A 61 12.13 -4.13 25.51
N CYS A 62 11.16 -3.69 26.32
CA CYS A 62 11.36 -3.36 27.72
C CYS A 62 10.54 -4.26 28.65
N LYS A 63 11.22 -5.13 29.40
CA LYS A 63 10.57 -6.07 30.33
C LYS A 63 10.04 -5.45 31.62
N ALA A 64 10.57 -4.29 32.01
CA ALA A 64 10.27 -3.60 33.27
C ALA A 64 9.46 -2.31 33.09
N CYS A 65 9.13 -1.93 31.86
CA CYS A 65 8.32 -0.74 31.57
C CYS A 65 6.85 -1.13 31.52
N ASP A 66 5.96 -0.25 31.99
CA ASP A 66 4.52 -0.48 31.88
C ASP A 66 4.02 -0.24 30.45
N ASN A 67 4.55 0.79 29.78
CA ASN A 67 4.19 1.16 28.42
C ASN A 67 5.43 1.33 27.54
N VAL A 68 5.35 0.83 26.30
CA VAL A 68 6.36 1.05 25.27
C VAL A 68 5.67 1.56 24.01
N THR A 69 6.15 2.69 23.48
CA THR A 69 5.66 3.26 22.22
C THR A 69 6.81 3.35 21.22
N ILE A 70 6.59 2.87 19.99
CA ILE A 70 7.50 3.04 18.85
C ILE A 70 6.78 3.83 17.76
N LYS A 71 7.45 4.84 17.23
CA LYS A 71 6.96 5.59 16.07
C LYS A 71 7.39 4.88 14.79
N ILE A 72 6.44 4.69 13.87
CA ILE A 72 6.67 4.08 12.57
C ILE A 72 6.36 5.13 11.51
N ASP A 73 7.37 5.54 10.75
CA ASP A 73 7.19 6.44 9.62
C ASP A 73 6.55 5.69 8.45
N GLN A 74 5.34 6.09 8.07
CA GLN A 74 4.66 5.56 6.90
C GLN A 74 5.25 6.16 5.63
N LYS A 75 5.60 5.30 4.67
CA LYS A 75 5.89 5.71 3.30
C LYS A 75 4.66 5.53 2.43
N SER A 76 4.47 6.45 1.49
CA SER A 76 3.43 6.29 0.46
C SER A 76 3.78 5.12 -0.46
N ILE A 77 2.78 4.30 -0.76
CA ILE A 77 2.87 3.19 -1.72
C ILE A 77 2.10 3.62 -2.96
N ALA A 78 2.79 3.77 -4.10
CA ALA A 78 2.23 4.18 -5.38
C ALA A 78 1.33 5.45 -5.32
N GLY A 79 1.63 6.40 -4.43
CA GLY A 79 0.89 7.65 -4.26
C GLY A 79 -0.25 7.60 -3.24
N TYR A 80 -0.47 6.46 -2.58
CA TYR A 80 -1.49 6.29 -1.54
C TYR A 80 -0.84 6.08 -0.15
N TYR A 81 -1.59 6.39 0.90
CA TYR A 81 -1.19 6.12 2.28
C TYR A 81 -2.02 4.96 2.83
N PRO A 82 -1.38 3.91 3.37
CA PRO A 82 -2.08 2.79 3.97
C PRO A 82 -2.74 3.17 5.29
N VAL A 83 -3.92 2.60 5.53
CA VAL A 83 -4.64 2.65 6.80
C VAL A 83 -4.42 1.32 7.51
N TYR A 84 -4.02 1.37 8.77
CA TYR A 84 -3.75 0.19 9.58
C TYR A 84 -4.83 0.02 10.65
N GLN A 85 -5.23 -1.22 10.86
CA GLN A 85 -6.25 -1.59 11.82
C GLN A 85 -5.82 -2.86 12.56
N LEU A 86 -5.83 -2.80 13.89
CA LEU A 86 -5.50 -3.93 14.76
C LEU A 86 -6.80 -4.59 15.24
N LEU A 87 -7.21 -5.67 14.56
CA LEU A 87 -8.43 -6.45 14.87
C LEU A 87 -8.14 -7.94 14.70
N ASN A 88 -7.88 -8.65 15.81
CA ASN A 88 -7.47 -10.07 15.82
C ASN A 88 -6.27 -10.36 14.87
N GLY A 89 -5.35 -9.40 14.76
CA GLY A 89 -4.23 -9.42 13.81
C GLY A 89 -3.96 -8.01 13.25
N ILE A 90 -3.02 -7.91 12.31
CA ILE A 90 -2.75 -6.67 11.59
C ILE A 90 -3.54 -6.69 10.28
N ILE A 91 -4.46 -5.75 10.13
CA ILE A 91 -5.21 -5.50 8.90
C ILE A 91 -4.68 -4.20 8.29
N LEU A 92 -4.37 -4.23 7.00
CA LEU A 92 -3.93 -3.09 6.22
C LEU A 92 -4.93 -2.86 5.08
N LYS A 93 -5.44 -1.63 4.98
CA LYS A 93 -6.39 -1.18 3.95
C LYS A 93 -5.78 -0.02 3.17
N ILE A 94 -5.89 -0.04 1.85
CA ILE A 94 -5.57 1.13 1.01
C ILE A 94 -6.85 1.65 0.34
N THR A 95 -7.14 2.94 0.56
CA THR A 95 -8.17 3.70 -0.16
C THR A 95 -7.47 4.50 -1.27
N PRO A 96 -7.92 4.46 -2.54
CA PRO A 96 -9.23 4.05 -3.05
C PRO A 96 -9.32 2.62 -3.62
N GLU A 97 -8.24 1.85 -3.67
CA GLU A 97 -8.24 0.53 -4.34
C GLU A 97 -8.96 -0.59 -3.58
N ASN A 98 -9.48 -0.35 -2.36
CA ASN A 98 -10.20 -1.32 -1.52
C ASN A 98 -9.46 -2.66 -1.35
N LYS A 99 -8.15 -2.69 -1.60
CA LYS A 99 -7.31 -3.85 -1.32
C LYS A 99 -7.09 -3.92 0.19
N THR A 100 -7.47 -5.07 0.75
CA THR A 100 -7.34 -5.36 2.18
C THR A 100 -6.40 -6.55 2.31
N LEU A 101 -5.31 -6.38 3.05
CA LEU A 101 -4.41 -7.47 3.42
C LEU A 101 -4.46 -7.67 4.92
N GLN A 102 -4.58 -8.92 5.32
CA GLN A 102 -4.57 -9.32 6.72
C GLN A 102 -3.38 -10.24 6.93
N ASN A 103 -2.55 -9.91 7.91
CA ASN A 103 -1.45 -10.76 8.32
C ASN A 103 -1.59 -11.07 9.82
N SER A 104 -1.32 -12.33 10.16
CA SER A 104 -1.21 -12.74 11.55
C SER A 104 0.15 -12.30 12.08
N VAL A 105 0.18 -11.67 13.25
CA VAL A 105 1.44 -11.40 13.91
C VAL A 105 2.01 -12.72 14.42
N HIS A 106 3.14 -13.15 13.85
CA HIS A 106 3.76 -14.40 14.23
C HIS A 106 4.07 -14.41 15.73
N ASN A 107 3.60 -15.47 16.40
CA ASN A 107 3.87 -15.80 17.81
C ASN A 107 3.27 -14.87 18.89
N LEU A 108 2.49 -13.84 18.53
CA LEU A 108 1.79 -12.96 19.50
C LEU A 108 0.30 -13.29 19.67
N ASN A 109 -0.25 -14.16 18.81
CA ASN A 109 -1.69 -14.42 18.63
C ASN A 109 -2.45 -14.95 19.88
N TYR A 110 -1.74 -15.33 20.95
CA TYR A 110 -2.35 -15.89 22.16
C TYR A 110 -2.00 -15.12 23.44
N SER A 111 -0.98 -14.26 23.39
CA SER A 111 -0.44 -13.61 24.58
C SER A 111 -0.60 -12.11 24.55
N VAL A 112 -1.20 -11.50 23.53
CA VAL A 112 -1.41 -10.05 23.42
C VAL A 112 -2.77 -9.78 22.78
N ASN A 113 -3.57 -8.92 23.40
CA ASN A 113 -4.81 -8.43 22.79
C ASN A 113 -4.47 -7.31 21.81
N PHE A 114 -5.11 -7.31 20.64
CA PHE A 114 -4.96 -6.26 19.64
C PHE A 114 -6.18 -5.37 19.68
N THR A 115 -6.01 -4.09 19.99
CA THR A 115 -7.11 -3.11 19.95
C THR A 115 -6.61 -1.79 19.41
N GLY A 116 -7.26 -1.20 18.41
CA GLY A 116 -6.99 0.18 18.03
C GLY A 116 -8.01 0.69 17.02
N PRO A 117 -8.22 2.01 16.96
CA PRO A 117 -8.96 2.65 15.87
C PRO A 117 -8.23 2.47 14.52
N ASP A 118 -8.88 2.86 13.42
CA ASP A 118 -8.22 2.95 12.13
C ASP A 118 -7.13 4.05 12.20
N ALA A 119 -5.86 3.66 12.22
CA ALA A 119 -4.73 4.58 12.14
C ALA A 119 -4.39 4.81 10.66
N GLY A 120 -4.85 5.93 10.09
CA GLY A 120 -4.80 6.14 8.64
C GLY A 120 -4.69 7.60 8.18
N ALA A 121 -3.74 7.85 7.26
CA ALA A 121 -3.38 9.10 6.57
C ALA A 121 -2.39 10.06 7.27
N SER A 122 -1.78 9.68 8.40
CA SER A 122 -0.65 10.42 8.97
C SER A 122 0.68 9.85 8.46
N LYS A 123 1.72 10.70 8.37
CA LYS A 123 3.08 10.26 8.00
C LYS A 123 3.71 9.33 9.05
N THR A 124 3.12 9.23 10.24
CA THR A 124 3.70 8.57 11.41
C THR A 124 2.61 7.89 12.22
N ILE A 125 2.82 6.63 12.55
CA ILE A 125 1.95 5.86 13.45
C ILE A 125 2.68 5.66 14.76
N ASP A 126 1.97 5.78 15.87
CA ASP A 126 2.46 5.40 17.18
C ASP A 126 1.93 4.00 17.53
N LEU A 127 2.84 3.02 17.61
CA LEU A 127 2.54 1.66 18.04
C LEU A 127 2.89 1.51 19.51
N THR A 128 1.86 1.34 20.35
CA THR A 128 2.00 1.30 21.81
C THR A 128 1.58 -0.05 22.38
N TYR A 129 2.43 -0.65 23.22
CA TYR A 129 2.08 -1.83 24.01
C TYR A 129 1.94 -1.46 25.48
N ASP A 130 0.75 -1.69 26.03
CA ASP A 130 0.44 -1.58 27.46
C ASP A 130 0.57 -2.99 28.08
N ARG A 131 1.59 -3.19 28.91
CA ARG A 131 1.85 -4.47 29.59
C ARG A 131 0.85 -4.75 30.70
N THR A 132 0.29 -3.72 31.34
CA THR A 132 -0.67 -3.90 32.44
C THR A 132 -1.98 -4.49 31.96
N LYS A 133 -2.41 -4.11 30.75
CA LYS A 133 -3.61 -4.64 30.07
C LYS A 133 -3.29 -5.72 29.04
N ASN A 134 -2.00 -5.97 28.82
CA ASN A 134 -1.49 -6.88 27.81
C ASN A 134 -2.08 -6.60 26.41
N ASN A 135 -2.04 -5.33 26.01
CA ASN A 135 -2.79 -4.82 24.89
C ASN A 135 -1.89 -3.99 23.96
N LEU A 136 -1.96 -4.26 22.65
CA LEU A 136 -1.27 -3.52 21.61
C LEU A 136 -2.25 -2.59 20.90
N VAL A 137 -1.90 -1.30 20.90
CA VAL A 137 -2.69 -0.20 20.35
C VAL A 137 -1.93 0.52 19.25
N ILE A 138 -2.66 0.94 18.22
CA ILE A 138 -2.17 1.73 17.10
C ILE A 138 -2.90 3.07 17.07
N GLU A 139 -2.13 4.18 17.03
CA GLU A 139 -2.63 5.56 17.02
C GLU A 139 -1.99 6.39 15.90
#